data_AF-A0A2V9STX0-F1
#
_entry.id   AF-A0A2V9STX0-F1
#
_cell.length_a   1.000
_cell.length_b   1.000
_cell.length_c   1.000
_cell.angle_alpha   90.00
_cell.angle_beta   90.00
_cell.angle_gamma   90.00
#
_symmetry.space_group_name_H-M   'P 1'
#
loop_
_entity.id
_entity.type
_entity.pdbx_description
1 polymer ?
#
loop_
_entity_poly.entity_id
_entity_poly.type
_entity_poly.pdbx_seq_one_letter_code
_entity_poly.pdbx_strand_id
1 'polypeptide(L)'
;MATYPEAAFPMTQEGSSSSDFRYPAWQREYEASLVELDPKKLLERVHKAEAAIFNRLQEMAQSSGSSDNKAERQAIEDALANLRVLQRENLRFPDWKKD
;
A
#
# COMPACT_ATOMS: atom_id res chain seq x y z
N MET A 1 -3.14 47.13 -27.27
CA MET A 1 -4.32 46.24 -27.36
C MET A 1 -4.03 45.21 -28.43
N ALA A 2 -3.78 43.96 -28.05
CA ALA A 2 -3.72 42.83 -28.95
C ALA A 2 -4.63 41.75 -28.36
N THR A 3 -5.75 41.52 -29.04
CA THR A 3 -6.75 40.49 -28.77
C THR A 3 -6.21 39.14 -29.23
N TYR A 4 -6.16 38.15 -28.33
CA TYR A 4 -5.91 36.75 -28.65
C TYR A 4 -7.22 35.95 -28.55
N PRO A 5 -7.60 35.16 -29.57
CA PRO A 5 -8.78 34.31 -29.52
C PRO A 5 -8.46 32.95 -28.89
N GLU A 6 -9.41 32.49 -28.07
CA GLU A 6 -9.86 31.12 -27.83
C GLU A 6 -8.88 29.98 -28.23
N ALA A 7 -8.08 29.54 -27.26
CA ALA A 7 -7.60 28.16 -27.23
C ALA A 7 -8.41 27.42 -26.16
N ALA A 8 -9.28 26.52 -26.62
CA ALA A 8 -9.94 25.53 -25.80
C ALA A 8 -8.92 24.85 -24.89
N PHE A 9 -8.98 25.13 -23.59
CA PHE A 9 -8.26 24.35 -22.59
C PHE A 9 -8.86 22.95 -22.62
N PRO A 10 -8.11 21.89 -22.99
CA PRO A 10 -8.59 20.56 -22.73
C PRO A 10 -8.69 20.45 -21.21
N MET A 11 -9.91 20.21 -20.73
CA MET A 11 -10.13 19.63 -19.41
C MET A 11 -9.39 18.31 -19.37
N THR A 12 -8.13 18.31 -18.94
CA THR A 12 -7.49 17.09 -18.44
C THR A 12 -8.07 16.83 -17.06
N GLN A 13 -9.22 16.16 -17.09
CA GLN A 13 -9.65 15.32 -16.00
C GLN A 13 -8.57 14.27 -15.79
N GLU A 14 -7.73 14.48 -14.80
CA GLU A 14 -6.99 13.39 -14.16
C GLU A 14 -7.32 13.47 -12.68
N GLY A 15 -8.36 12.71 -12.30
CA GLY A 15 -8.50 12.20 -10.95
C GLY A 15 -7.30 11.30 -10.65
N SER A 16 -6.16 11.92 -10.45
CA SER A 16 -4.94 11.27 -10.01
C SER A 16 -4.76 11.67 -8.55
N SER A 17 -5.62 11.09 -7.71
CA SER A 17 -5.18 10.72 -6.36
C SER A 17 -4.16 9.58 -6.52
N SER A 18 -3.10 9.83 -7.28
CA SER A 18 -1.89 9.02 -7.27
C SER A 18 -1.27 9.37 -5.95
N SER A 19 -1.69 8.67 -4.89
CA SER A 19 -0.97 8.69 -3.64
C SER A 19 0.50 8.53 -4.01
N ASP A 20 1.32 9.51 -3.64
CA ASP A 20 2.76 9.55 -3.91
C ASP A 20 3.41 8.45 -3.05
N PHE A 21 3.19 7.21 -3.47
CA PHE A 21 3.67 6.04 -2.76
C PHE A 21 5.17 6.02 -2.93
N ARG A 22 5.88 6.29 -1.84
CA ARG A 22 7.33 6.12 -1.80
C ARG A 22 7.73 4.70 -2.21
N TYR A 23 6.84 3.71 -1.99
CA TYR A 23 7.06 2.32 -2.31
C TYR A 23 5.84 1.68 -3.01
N PRO A 24 5.59 1.99 -4.30
CA PRO A 24 4.35 1.63 -4.97
C PRO A 24 4.14 0.12 -5.14
N ALA A 25 5.22 -0.69 -5.06
CA ALA A 25 5.19 -2.13 -5.25
C ALA A 25 4.33 -2.87 -4.20
N TRP A 26 4.41 -2.47 -2.93
CA TRP A 26 3.66 -3.11 -1.84
C TRP A 26 2.68 -2.16 -1.16
N GLN A 27 2.95 -0.85 -1.17
CA GLN A 27 2.14 0.15 -0.46
C GLN A 27 0.72 0.28 -1.06
N ARG A 28 0.56 0.04 -2.37
CA ARG A 28 -0.76 0.02 -3.03
C ARG A 28 -1.65 -1.11 -2.53
N GLU A 29 -1.09 -2.31 -2.41
CA GLU A 29 -1.83 -3.47 -1.90
C GLU A 29 -2.15 -3.30 -0.41
N TYR A 30 -1.22 -2.72 0.34
CA TYR A 30 -1.44 -2.34 1.74
C TYR A 30 -2.59 -1.33 1.90
N GLU A 31 -2.59 -0.20 1.19
CA GLU A 31 -3.70 0.76 1.27
C GLU A 31 -5.04 0.14 0.83
N ALA A 32 -5.02 -0.70 -0.21
CA ALA A 32 -6.21 -1.41 -0.65
C ALA A 32 -6.78 -2.33 0.43
N SER A 33 -5.95 -2.87 1.33
CA SER A 33 -6.42 -3.64 2.48
C SER A 33 -7.03 -2.76 3.58
N LEU A 34 -6.52 -1.55 3.81
CA LEU A 34 -7.04 -0.64 4.84
C LEU A 34 -8.44 -0.10 4.52
N VAL A 35 -8.77 0.06 3.24
CA VAL A 35 -10.08 0.59 2.79
C VAL A 35 -11.10 -0.52 2.54
N GLU A 36 -10.71 -1.79 2.61
CA GLU A 36 -11.61 -2.92 2.39
C GLU A 36 -12.45 -3.18 3.64
N LEU A 37 -13.77 -3.10 3.48
CA LEU A 37 -14.75 -3.25 4.57
C LEU A 37 -15.35 -4.66 4.61
N ASP A 38 -15.28 -5.40 3.50
CA ASP A 38 -15.78 -6.78 3.46
C ASP A 38 -14.74 -7.74 4.05
N PRO A 39 -15.04 -8.49 5.12
CA PRO A 39 -14.06 -9.34 5.78
C PRO A 39 -13.52 -10.47 4.89
N LYS A 40 -14.29 -10.97 3.93
CA LYS A 40 -13.79 -12.04 3.04
C LYS A 40 -12.79 -11.45 2.05
N LYS A 41 -13.12 -10.31 1.45
CA LYS A 41 -12.20 -9.59 0.55
C LYS A 41 -11.00 -9.03 1.30
N LEU A 42 -11.18 -8.60 2.54
CA LEU A 42 -10.13 -8.08 3.39
C LEU A 42 -9.05 -9.13 3.59
N LEU A 43 -9.42 -10.38 3.88
CA LEU A 43 -8.46 -11.48 3.99
C LEU A 43 -7.65 -11.67 2.69
N GLU A 44 -8.32 -11.64 1.52
CA GLU A 44 -7.63 -11.72 0.23
C GLU A 44 -6.69 -10.53 -0.01
N ARG A 45 -7.10 -9.32 0.39
CA ARG A 45 -6.30 -8.09 0.26
C ARG A 45 -5.09 -8.13 1.19
N VAL A 46 -5.27 -8.56 2.43
CA VAL A 46 -4.18 -8.73 3.41
C VAL A 46 -3.15 -9.72 2.88
N HIS A 47 -3.58 -10.89 2.38
CA HIS A 47 -2.65 -11.86 1.79
C HIS A 47 -1.90 -11.30 0.58
N LYS A 48 -2.56 -10.51 -0.28
CA LYS A 48 -1.90 -9.83 -1.41
C LYS A 48 -0.88 -8.80 -0.93
N ALA A 49 -1.23 -8.02 0.08
CA ALA A 49 -0.33 -7.04 0.69
C ALA A 49 0.89 -7.72 1.31
N GLU A 50 0.70 -8.78 2.10
CA GLU A 50 1.79 -9.56 2.72
C GLU A 50 2.70 -10.20 1.66
N ALA A 51 2.13 -10.77 0.59
CA ALA A 51 2.90 -11.33 -0.51
C ALA A 51 3.73 -10.27 -1.24
N ALA A 52 3.16 -9.10 -1.50
CA ALA A 52 3.88 -7.99 -2.13
C ALA A 52 5.01 -7.46 -1.23
N ILE A 53 4.74 -7.32 0.07
CA ILE A 53 5.74 -6.96 1.08
C ILE A 53 6.87 -8.01 1.14
N PHE A 54 6.54 -9.30 1.13
CA PHE A 54 7.53 -10.37 1.18
C PHE A 54 8.44 -10.37 -0.06
N ASN A 55 7.86 -10.25 -1.26
CA ASN A 55 8.63 -10.12 -2.49
C ASN A 55 9.58 -8.92 -2.40
N ARG A 56 9.10 -7.78 -1.90
CA ARG A 56 9.96 -6.59 -1.75
C ARG A 56 11.10 -6.82 -0.76
N LEU A 57 10.83 -7.45 0.38
CA LEU A 57 11.85 -7.82 1.35
C LEU A 57 12.93 -8.73 0.74
N GLN A 58 12.52 -9.69 -0.11
CA GLN A 58 13.45 -10.54 -0.84
C GLN A 58 14.30 -9.73 -1.82
N GLU A 59 13.70 -8.86 -2.63
CA GLU A 59 14.43 -7.98 -3.56
C GLU A 59 15.45 -7.10 -2.83
N MET A 60 15.06 -6.49 -1.70
CA MET A 60 15.96 -5.69 -0.87
C MET A 60 17.09 -6.52 -0.25
N ALA A 61 16.83 -7.78 0.11
CA ALA A 61 17.86 -8.67 0.65
C ALA A 61 18.86 -9.12 -0.43
N GLN A 62 18.42 -9.27 -1.69
CA GLN A 62 19.30 -9.54 -2.83
C GLN A 62 20.07 -8.29 -3.27
N SER A 63 19.48 -7.11 -3.08
CA SER A 63 20.07 -5.81 -3.43
C SER A 63 20.93 -5.28 -2.28
N SER A 64 22.06 -5.94 -2.00
CA SER A 64 22.98 -5.65 -0.88
C SER A 64 23.66 -4.25 -0.90
N GLY A 65 23.26 -3.34 -1.79
CA GLY A 65 23.95 -2.06 -2.03
C GLY A 65 23.18 -0.78 -1.66
N SER A 66 21.89 -0.83 -1.36
CA SER A 66 21.08 0.39 -1.17
C SER A 66 20.93 0.78 0.30
N SER A 67 21.62 1.83 0.72
CA SER A 67 21.49 2.46 2.05
C SER A 67 20.07 2.96 2.36
N ASP A 68 19.22 3.13 1.34
CA ASP A 68 17.82 3.56 1.46
C ASP A 68 16.85 2.48 1.98
N ASN A 69 17.30 1.23 2.11
CA ASN A 69 16.43 0.13 2.54
C ASN A 69 16.00 0.22 4.02
N LYS A 70 16.67 1.04 4.86
CA LYS A 70 16.32 1.17 6.29
C LYS A 70 14.98 1.86 6.48
N ALA A 71 14.71 2.93 5.74
CA ALA A 71 13.43 3.63 5.79
C ALA A 71 12.30 2.76 5.23
N GLU A 72 12.58 2.04 4.14
CA GLU A 72 11.61 1.12 3.53
C GLU A 72 11.29 -0.05 4.46
N ARG A 73 12.29 -0.65 5.11
CA ARG A 73 12.06 -1.70 6.13
C ARG A 73 11.19 -1.22 7.27
N GLN A 74 11.45 -0.03 7.80
CA GLN A 74 10.64 0.51 8.90
C GLN A 74 9.18 0.70 8.48
N ALA A 75 8.94 1.18 7.26
CA ALA A 75 7.60 1.33 6.70
C ALA A 75 6.90 -0.04 6.49
N ILE A 76 7.66 -1.05 6.05
CA ILE A 76 7.18 -2.42 5.92
C ILE A 76 6.79 -3.01 7.28
N GLU A 77 7.62 -2.81 8.31
CA GLU A 77 7.34 -3.29 9.68
C GLU A 77 6.08 -2.64 10.26
N ASP A 78 5.90 -1.33 10.06
CA ASP A 78 4.68 -0.61 10.46
C ASP A 78 3.44 -1.13 9.71
N ALA A 79 3.54 -1.32 8.39
CA ALA A 79 2.47 -1.85 7.58
C ALA A 79 2.04 -3.26 8.03
N LEU A 80 3.00 -4.15 8.31
CA LEU A 80 2.72 -5.49 8.83
C LEU A 80 2.06 -5.46 10.23
N ALA A 81 2.48 -4.54 11.10
CA ALA A 81 1.85 -4.36 12.40
C ALA A 81 0.38 -3.93 12.24
N ASN A 82 0.11 -2.98 11.34
CA ASN A 82 -1.25 -2.52 11.04
C ASN A 82 -2.10 -3.62 10.41
N LEU A 83 -1.56 -4.41 9.48
CA LEU A 83 -2.25 -5.57 8.89
C LEU A 83 -2.65 -6.61 9.95
N ARG A 84 -1.80 -6.84 10.95
CA ARG A 84 -2.12 -7.77 12.06
C ARG A 84 -3.26 -7.25 12.94
N VAL A 85 -3.27 -5.96 13.25
CA VAL A 85 -4.38 -5.32 13.98
C VAL A 85 -5.66 -5.41 13.16
N LEU A 86 -5.58 -5.12 11.86
CA LEU A 86 -6.72 -5.19 10.94
C LEU A 86 -7.33 -6.60 10.88
N GLN A 87 -6.49 -7.63 10.80
CA GLN A 87 -6.93 -9.03 10.87
C GLN A 87 -7.59 -9.36 12.21
N ARG A 88 -7.05 -8.88 13.33
CA ARG A 88 -7.64 -9.10 14.66
C ARG A 88 -9.02 -8.46 14.78
N GLU A 89 -9.13 -7.18 14.41
CA GLU A 89 -10.35 -6.37 14.63
C GLU A 89 -11.47 -6.74 13.65
N ASN A 90 -11.16 -6.92 12.35
CA ASN A 90 -12.19 -7.14 11.32
C ASN A 90 -12.51 -8.61 11.07
N LEU A 91 -11.53 -9.51 11.15
CA LEU A 91 -11.74 -10.93 10.85
C LEU A 91 -12.04 -11.76 12.10
N ARG A 92 -11.96 -11.14 13.30
CA ARG A 92 -12.06 -11.82 14.60
C ARG A 92 -11.18 -13.07 14.64
N PHE A 93 -10.05 -13.06 13.94
CA PHE A 93 -9.08 -14.16 14.01
C PHE A 93 -8.70 -14.29 15.49
N PRO A 94 -8.94 -15.44 16.13
CA PRO A 94 -8.54 -15.59 17.51
C PRO A 94 -7.02 -15.44 17.60
N ASP A 95 -6.56 -14.65 18.57
CA ASP A 95 -5.20 -14.75 19.07
C ASP A 95 -5.04 -16.22 19.50
N TRP A 96 -4.32 -17.01 18.72
CA TRP A 96 -4.30 -18.48 18.74
C TRP A 96 -3.58 -19.08 19.97
N LYS A 97 -3.68 -18.45 21.15
CA LYS A 97 -3.20 -18.94 22.45
C LYS A 97 -4.12 -18.48 23.59
N LYS A 98 -5.16 -19.27 23.87
CA LYS A 98 -5.74 -19.49 25.22
C LYS A 98 -6.74 -20.66 25.13
N ASP A 99 -6.20 -21.86 25.02
CA ASP A 99 -6.72 -23.05 25.71
C ASP A 99 -5.58 -23.55 26.60
#